data_AF-A0A9P1V4R6-F1
#
_entry.id   AF-A0A9P1V4R6-F1
#
_cell.length_a   1.000
_cell.length_b   1.000
_cell.length_c   1.000
_cell.angle_alpha   90.00
_cell.angle_beta   90.00
_cell.angle_gamma   90.00
#
_symmetry.space_group_name_H-M   'P 1'
#
loop_
_entity.id
_entity.type
_entity.pdbx_description
1 polymer ?
#
loop_
_entity_poly.entity_id
_entity_poly.type
_entity_poly.pdbx_seq_one_letter_code
_entity_poly.pdbx_strand_id
1 'polypeptide(L)'
;MDKKVFVLCGDQYKRNALQFINQLPVNPDKPLLITIQERTRTLDQNAKLWATLGDIAKQVVWHGQKLSSEDWKHIFTASLKGQRSAPGLEGGFVILGQSTSRMTVGELRDLIELINAFGATNGVKFSDESRLAIEWANRFGDKGKVAA
;
A
#
# COMPACT_ATOMS: atom_id res chain seq x y z
N MET A 1 -1.58 12.16 13.82
CA MET A 1 -0.71 11.00 14.11
C MET A 1 -0.68 10.14 12.88
N ASP A 2 0.50 9.66 12.49
CA ASP A 2 0.62 8.67 11.42
C ASP A 2 0.08 7.32 11.88
N LYS A 3 -0.41 6.54 10.92
CA LYS A 3 -0.97 5.21 11.17
C LYS A 3 0.09 4.29 11.78
N LYS A 4 -0.15 3.79 12.99
CA LYS A 4 0.66 2.73 13.62
C LYS A 4 -0.07 1.39 13.56
N VAL A 5 0.66 0.33 13.21
CA VAL A 5 0.14 -1.04 13.11
C VAL A 5 0.96 -1.96 14.01
N PHE A 6 0.28 -2.79 14.81
CA PHE A 6 0.91 -3.81 15.66
C PHE A 6 0.53 -5.19 15.14
N VAL A 7 1.52 -6.05 14.89
CA VAL A 7 1.31 -7.46 14.52
C VAL A 7 1.51 -8.32 15.76
N LEU A 8 0.44 -8.98 16.20
CA LEU A 8 0.44 -9.77 17.43
C LEU A 8 0.86 -11.21 17.14
N CYS A 9 2.16 -11.48 17.01
CA CYS A 9 2.71 -12.83 16.80
C CYS A 9 3.29 -13.49 18.06
N GLY A 10 3.12 -12.86 19.23
CA GLY A 10 3.53 -13.40 20.53
C GLY A 10 3.25 -12.42 21.68
N ASP A 11 3.40 -12.88 22.92
CA ASP A 11 3.00 -12.11 24.11
C ASP A 11 3.77 -10.80 24.29
N GLN A 12 5.03 -10.73 23.84
CA GLN A 12 5.79 -9.48 23.89
C GLN A 12 5.15 -8.38 23.04
N TYR A 13 4.66 -8.72 21.84
CA TYR A 13 4.01 -7.76 20.95
C TYR A 13 2.68 -7.29 21.52
N LYS A 14 1.96 -8.18 22.21
CA LYS A 14 0.74 -7.85 22.95
C LYS A 14 1.02 -6.85 24.08
N ARG A 15 2.08 -7.07 24.87
CA ARG A 15 2.51 -6.14 25.92
C ARG A 15 2.86 -4.76 25.36
N ASN A 16 3.61 -4.71 24.26
CA ASN A 16 3.98 -3.45 23.61
C ASN A 16 2.75 -2.67 23.10
N ALA A 17 1.78 -3.37 22.51
CA ALA A 17 0.53 -2.75 22.04
C ALA A 17 -0.29 -2.17 23.21
N LEU A 18 -0.42 -2.90 24.33
CA LEU A 18 -1.10 -2.41 25.52
C LEU A 18 -0.45 -1.17 26.11
N GLN A 19 0.88 -1.18 26.23
CA GLN A 19 1.63 -0.02 26.73
C GLN A 19 1.40 1.22 25.85
N PHE A 20 1.39 1.04 24.53
CA PHE A 20 1.13 2.13 23.60
C PHE A 20 -0.30 2.67 23.73
N ILE A 21 -1.30 1.78 23.82
CA ILE A 21 -2.71 2.18 23.99
C ILE A 21 -2.88 3.02 25.27
N ASN A 22 -2.22 2.64 26.36
CA ASN A 22 -2.29 3.37 27.62
C ASN A 22 -1.73 4.81 27.55
N GLN A 23 -0.89 5.11 26.55
CA GLN A 23 -0.30 6.44 26.35
C GLN A 23 -1.12 7.33 25.41
N LEU A 24 -2.18 6.80 24.78
CA LEU A 24 -2.96 7.54 23.79
C LEU A 24 -3.92 8.53 24.45
N PRO A 25 -4.08 9.75 23.88
CA PRO A 25 -5.08 10.70 24.35
C PRO A 25 -6.50 10.26 23.93
N VAL A 26 -7.47 10.48 24.80
CA VAL A 26 -8.89 10.27 24.52
C VAL A 26 -9.55 11.62 24.25
N ASN A 27 -10.20 11.77 23.09
CA ASN A 27 -10.88 13.00 22.69
C ASN A 27 -12.22 12.67 21.99
N PRO A 28 -13.38 13.10 22.52
CA PRO A 28 -14.68 12.86 21.90
C PRO A 28 -14.87 13.51 20.51
N ASP A 29 -14.25 14.66 20.26
CA ASP A 29 -14.36 15.37 18.98
C ASP A 29 -13.46 14.76 17.89
N LYS A 30 -12.42 14.03 18.30
CA LYS A 30 -11.46 13.33 17.43
C LYS A 30 -11.11 11.96 18.01
N PRO A 31 -12.06 11.00 18.01
CA PRO A 31 -11.84 9.70 18.62
C PRO A 31 -10.79 8.90 17.85
N LEU A 32 -10.00 8.12 18.58
CA LEU A 32 -9.07 7.16 17.99
C LEU A 32 -9.79 5.83 17.75
N LEU A 33 -9.69 5.29 16.54
CA LEU A 33 -10.26 3.99 16.18
C LEU A 33 -9.21 2.89 16.33
N ILE A 34 -9.55 1.82 17.06
CA ILE A 34 -8.75 0.59 17.13
C ILE A 34 -9.45 -0.50 16.31
N THR A 35 -8.73 -1.08 15.36
CA THR A 35 -9.23 -2.20 14.55
C THR A 35 -8.41 -3.45 14.85
N ILE A 36 -9.09 -4.51 15.28
CA ILE A 36 -8.50 -5.84 15.49
C ILE A 36 -9.05 -6.73 14.38
N GLN A 37 -8.16 -7.30 13.58
CA GLN A 37 -8.52 -8.19 12.49
C GLN A 37 -7.43 -9.23 12.31
N GLU A 38 -7.82 -10.41 11.83
CA GLU A 38 -6.85 -11.38 11.35
C GLU A 38 -6.10 -10.82 10.14
N ARG A 39 -4.85 -11.25 10.01
CA ARG A 39 -4.00 -10.84 8.92
C ARG A 39 -4.41 -11.57 7.66
N THR A 40 -4.68 -10.81 6.59
CA THR A 40 -5.01 -11.37 5.28
C THR A 40 -3.88 -11.10 4.30
N ARG A 41 -3.69 -12.01 3.33
CA ARG A 41 -2.72 -11.82 2.23
C ARG A 41 -2.92 -10.48 1.51
N THR A 42 -4.17 -10.08 1.31
CA THR A 42 -4.50 -8.81 0.65
C THR A 42 -4.03 -7.61 1.45
N LEU A 43 -4.08 -7.67 2.79
CA LEU A 43 -3.56 -6.61 3.66
C LEU A 43 -2.04 -6.48 3.52
N ASP A 44 -1.34 -7.61 3.40
CA ASP A 44 0.12 -7.63 3.26
C ASP A 44 0.59 -7.11 1.91
N GLN A 45 -0.08 -7.51 0.83
CA GLN A 45 0.19 -6.97 -0.50
C GLN A 45 -0.11 -5.48 -0.56
N ASN A 46 -1.18 -5.01 0.08
CA ASN A 46 -1.47 -3.58 0.16
C ASN A 46 -0.42 -2.82 0.97
N ALA A 47 0.04 -3.36 2.10
CA ALA A 47 1.12 -2.75 2.89
C ALA A 47 2.40 -2.65 2.06
N LYS A 48 2.76 -3.72 1.34
CA LYS A 48 3.90 -3.75 0.43
C LYS A 48 3.79 -2.71 -0.68
N LEU A 49 2.62 -2.61 -1.32
CA LEU A 49 2.34 -1.61 -2.35
C LEU A 49 2.59 -0.19 -1.83
N TRP A 50 2.03 0.16 -0.68
CA TRP A 50 2.15 1.53 -0.16
C TRP A 50 3.58 1.87 0.31
N ALA A 51 4.29 0.91 0.90
CA ALA A 51 5.67 1.10 1.31
C ALA A 51 6.58 1.39 0.10
N THR A 52 6.49 0.58 -0.97
CA THR A 52 7.31 0.77 -2.17
C THR A 52 6.97 2.07 -2.91
N LEU A 53 5.69 2.44 -2.99
CA LEU A 53 5.27 3.74 -3.53
C LEU A 53 5.80 4.91 -2.70
N GLY A 54 5.79 4.79 -1.38
CA GLY A 54 6.34 5.79 -0.47
C GLY A 54 7.83 6.03 -0.68
N ASP A 55 8.60 4.96 -0.90
CA ASP A 55 10.03 5.08 -1.19
C ASP A 55 10.30 5.74 -2.55
N ILE A 56 9.51 5.41 -3.57
CA ILE A 56 9.59 6.05 -4.90
C ILE A 56 9.24 7.54 -4.79
N ALA A 57 8.11 7.87 -4.15
CA ALA A 57 7.65 9.25 -4.00
C ALA A 57 8.71 10.16 -3.32
N LYS A 58 9.45 9.61 -2.35
CA LYS A 58 10.52 10.34 -1.67
C LYS A 58 11.74 10.57 -2.56
N GLN A 59 12.06 9.62 -3.45
CA GLN A 59 13.36 9.56 -4.13
C GLN A 59 13.32 9.99 -5.60
N VAL A 60 12.20 9.82 -6.29
CA VAL A 60 12.11 10.06 -7.74
C VAL A 60 11.48 11.42 -8.03
N VAL A 61 12.14 12.20 -8.89
CA VAL A 61 11.59 13.41 -9.51
C VAL A 61 11.20 13.05 -10.94
N TRP A 62 9.91 13.08 -11.25
CA TRP A 62 9.35 12.66 -12.53
C TRP A 62 9.03 13.88 -13.39
N HIS A 63 9.69 14.00 -14.55
CA HIS A 63 9.54 15.15 -15.46
C HIS A 63 9.57 16.53 -14.75
N GLY A 64 10.49 16.69 -13.80
CA GLY A 64 10.67 17.95 -13.06
C GLY A 64 9.74 18.13 -11.85
N GLN A 65 8.89 17.16 -11.52
CA GLN A 65 7.97 17.23 -10.38
C GLN A 65 8.15 16.06 -9.42
N LYS A 66 8.00 16.32 -8.12
CA LYS A 66 7.81 15.24 -7.14
C LYS A 66 6.33 14.90 -7.07
N LEU A 67 6.05 13.60 -7.15
CA LEU A 67 4.71 13.05 -7.12
C LEU A 67 4.46 12.38 -5.77
N SER A 68 3.21 12.43 -5.31
CA SER A 68 2.81 11.72 -4.09
C SER A 68 2.75 10.20 -4.33
N SER A 69 2.71 9.41 -3.26
CA SER A 69 2.50 7.95 -3.38
C SER A 69 1.20 7.61 -4.09
N GLU A 70 0.16 8.45 -3.95
CA GLU A 70 -1.12 8.26 -4.63
C GLU A 70 -1.01 8.52 -6.13
N ASP A 71 -0.31 9.58 -6.53
CA ASP A 71 -0.05 9.88 -7.94
C ASP A 71 0.75 8.77 -8.60
N TRP A 72 1.80 8.27 -7.93
CA TRP A 72 2.56 7.12 -8.41
C TRP A 72 1.67 5.88 -8.57
N LYS A 73 0.78 5.61 -7.61
CA LYS A 73 -0.21 4.52 -7.75
C LYS A 73 -1.06 4.70 -9.01
N HIS A 74 -1.51 5.92 -9.29
CA HIS A 74 -2.29 6.20 -10.52
C HIS A 74 -1.47 5.95 -11.79
N ILE A 75 -0.21 6.37 -11.83
CA ILE A 75 0.68 6.12 -12.96
C ILE A 75 0.88 4.62 -13.19
N PHE A 76 1.27 3.86 -12.17
CA PHE A 76 1.53 2.43 -12.34
C PHE A 76 0.27 1.63 -12.68
N THR A 77 -0.86 1.95 -12.06
CA THR A 77 -2.13 1.28 -12.38
C THR A 77 -2.60 1.59 -13.80
N ALA A 78 -2.40 2.82 -14.27
CA ALA A 78 -2.67 3.20 -15.65
C ALA A 78 -1.76 2.47 -16.64
N SER A 79 -0.46 2.31 -16.34
CA SER A 79 0.46 1.55 -17.18
C SER A 79 0.11 0.08 -17.29
N LEU A 80 -0.46 -0.51 -16.22
CA LEU A 80 -0.80 -1.94 -16.19
C LEU A 80 -2.17 -2.25 -16.81
N LYS A 81 -3.21 -1.44 -16.52
CA LYS A 81 -4.60 -1.75 -16.90
C LYS A 81 -5.27 -0.68 -17.77
N GLY A 82 -4.52 0.35 -18.16
CA GLY A 82 -5.07 1.52 -18.86
C GLY A 82 -5.96 2.37 -17.96
N GLN A 83 -6.61 3.34 -18.59
CA GLN A 83 -7.58 4.24 -17.96
C GLN A 83 -8.82 4.33 -18.84
N ARG A 84 -9.95 4.70 -18.24
CA ARG A 84 -11.18 4.99 -18.99
C ARG A 84 -11.57 6.44 -18.80
N SER A 85 -12.14 7.06 -19.83
CA SER A 85 -12.75 8.38 -19.71
C SER A 85 -14.25 8.27 -19.44
N ALA A 86 -14.83 9.31 -18.84
CA ALA A 86 -16.27 9.50 -18.73
C ALA A 86 -16.63 10.97 -18.97
N PRO A 87 -17.86 11.27 -19.44
CA PRO A 87 -18.34 12.65 -19.53
C PRO A 87 -18.29 13.36 -18.17
N GLY A 88 -17.81 14.60 -18.17
CA GLY A 88 -17.79 15.46 -16.98
C GLY A 88 -19.17 16.03 -16.67
N LEU A 89 -19.42 16.35 -15.40
CA LEU A 89 -20.69 16.93 -14.94
C LEU A 89 -20.97 18.30 -15.59
N GLU A 90 -19.93 19.10 -15.79
CA GLU A 90 -19.98 20.44 -16.40
C GLU A 90 -19.52 20.43 -17.86
N GLY A 91 -19.60 19.28 -18.53
CA GLY A 91 -19.01 19.05 -19.85
C GLY A 91 -17.54 18.60 -19.80
N GLY A 92 -16.95 18.37 -20.98
CA GLY A 92 -15.62 17.77 -21.10
C GLY A 92 -15.57 16.29 -20.71
N PHE A 93 -14.39 15.80 -20.33
CA PHE A 93 -14.19 14.42 -19.87
C PHE A 93 -13.31 14.36 -18.63
N VAL A 94 -13.55 13.33 -17.80
CA VAL A 94 -12.72 12.98 -16.65
C VAL A 94 -12.01 11.66 -16.92
N ILE A 95 -10.75 11.56 -16.51
CA ILE A 95 -9.99 10.31 -16.56
C ILE A 95 -10.20 9.55 -15.25
N LEU A 96 -10.68 8.32 -15.37
CA LEU A 96 -10.95 7.44 -14.25
C LEU A 96 -9.86 6.39 -14.17
N GLY A 97 -9.04 6.51 -13.13
CA GLY A 97 -8.04 5.50 -12.77
C GLY A 97 -8.68 4.19 -12.32
N GLN A 98 -7.91 3.11 -12.35
CA GLN A 98 -8.35 1.81 -11.85
C GLN A 98 -8.17 1.72 -10.34
N SER A 99 -9.20 1.23 -9.65
CA SER A 99 -9.11 1.02 -8.20
C SER A 99 -8.34 -0.25 -7.88
N THR A 100 -7.24 -0.12 -7.12
CA THR A 100 -6.49 -1.28 -6.60
C THR A 100 -7.33 -2.13 -5.65
N SER A 101 -8.35 -1.56 -5.01
CA SER A 101 -9.27 -2.32 -4.14
C SER A 101 -10.12 -3.36 -4.88
N ARG A 102 -10.28 -3.21 -6.20
CA ARG A 102 -11.02 -4.14 -7.06
C ARG A 102 -10.09 -5.10 -7.81
N MET A 103 -8.78 -4.98 -7.63
CA MET A 103 -7.81 -5.84 -8.30
C MET A 103 -7.81 -7.23 -7.67
N THR A 104 -7.60 -8.25 -8.50
CA THR A 104 -7.31 -9.58 -7.99
C THR A 104 -5.93 -9.60 -7.32
N VAL A 105 -5.66 -10.63 -6.52
CA VAL A 105 -4.35 -10.85 -5.90
C VAL A 105 -3.23 -10.96 -6.94
N GLY A 106 -3.52 -11.54 -8.11
CA GLY A 106 -2.58 -11.66 -9.22
C GLY A 106 -2.27 -10.29 -9.81
N GLU A 107 -3.29 -9.50 -10.13
CA GLU A 107 -3.12 -8.15 -10.66
C GLU A 107 -2.37 -7.23 -9.70
N LEU A 108 -2.62 -7.35 -8.39
CA LEU A 108 -1.90 -6.59 -7.37
C LEU A 108 -0.43 -7.02 -7.27
N ARG A 109 -0.14 -8.31 -7.49
CA ARG A 109 1.23 -8.81 -7.55
C ARG A 109 1.96 -8.24 -8.76
N ASP A 110 1.35 -8.26 -9.93
CA ASP A 110 1.93 -7.73 -11.17
C ASP A 110 2.19 -6.21 -11.05
N LEU A 111 1.27 -5.48 -10.41
CA LEU A 111 1.46 -4.07 -10.11
C LEU A 111 2.68 -3.83 -9.20
N ILE A 112 2.83 -4.62 -8.13
CA ILE A 112 3.98 -4.51 -7.23
C ILE A 112 5.29 -4.87 -7.94
N GLU A 113 5.27 -5.85 -8.83
CA GLU A 113 6.43 -6.23 -9.64
C GLU A 113 6.86 -5.08 -10.58
N LEU A 114 5.91 -4.47 -11.27
CA LEU A 114 6.15 -3.27 -12.09
C LEU A 114 6.78 -2.13 -11.28
N ILE A 115 6.27 -1.88 -10.07
CA ILE A 115 6.78 -0.85 -9.16
C ILE A 115 8.22 -1.14 -8.74
N ASN A 116 8.52 -2.40 -8.38
CA ASN A 116 9.87 -2.79 -7.99
C ASN A 116 10.85 -2.68 -9.15
N ALA A 117 10.45 -3.11 -10.35
CA ALA A 117 11.26 -3.00 -11.56
C ALA A 117 11.57 -1.53 -11.86
N PHE A 118 10.55 -0.66 -11.81
CA PHE A 118 10.75 0.78 -11.98
C PHE A 118 11.69 1.36 -10.92
N GLY A 119 11.49 1.02 -9.65
CA GLY A 119 12.35 1.47 -8.56
C GLY A 119 13.81 1.06 -8.76
N ALA A 120 14.05 -0.19 -9.16
CA ALA A 120 15.38 -0.70 -9.46
C ALA A 120 16.06 0.06 -10.61
N THR A 121 15.35 0.29 -11.71
CA THR A 121 15.86 1.07 -12.85
C THR A 121 16.18 2.52 -12.47
N ASN A 122 15.44 3.11 -11.54
CA ASN A 122 15.63 4.48 -11.08
C ASN A 122 16.53 4.60 -9.84
N GLY A 123 17.21 3.52 -9.43
CA GLY A 123 18.15 3.54 -8.30
C GLY A 123 17.50 3.81 -6.94
N VAL A 124 16.21 3.51 -6.78
CA VAL A 124 15.46 3.69 -5.53
C VAL A 124 15.96 2.71 -4.48
N LYS A 125 16.32 3.23 -3.30
CA LYS A 125 16.67 2.41 -2.14
C LYS A 125 15.40 2.13 -1.34
N PHE A 126 14.91 0.90 -1.39
CA PHE A 126 13.76 0.48 -0.60
C PHE A 126 14.12 0.42 0.89
N SER A 127 13.27 1.03 1.71
CA SER A 127 13.42 1.11 3.16
C SER A 127 13.21 -0.24 3.85
N ASP A 128 13.59 -0.35 5.12
CA ASP A 128 13.30 -1.54 5.92
C ASP A 128 11.79 -1.81 6.02
N GLU A 129 10.95 -0.76 6.00
CA GLU A 129 9.50 -0.93 5.97
C GLU A 129 9.05 -1.65 4.68
N SER A 130 9.57 -1.22 3.52
CA SER A 130 9.36 -1.89 2.24
C SER A 130 9.91 -3.31 2.26
N ARG A 131 11.13 -3.51 2.77
CA ARG A 131 11.77 -4.81 2.85
C ARG A 131 11.02 -5.79 3.73
N LEU A 132 10.60 -5.35 4.92
CA LEU A 132 9.74 -6.14 5.80
C LEU A 132 8.43 -6.46 5.09
N ALA A 133 7.74 -5.47 4.53
CA ALA A 133 6.50 -5.72 3.80
C ALA A 133 6.68 -6.71 2.63
N ILE A 134 7.82 -6.65 1.93
CA ILE A 134 8.22 -7.61 0.89
C ILE A 134 8.42 -9.02 1.49
N GLU A 135 9.26 -9.15 2.51
CA GLU A 135 9.59 -10.42 3.19
C GLU A 135 8.33 -11.09 3.74
N TRP A 136 7.48 -10.31 4.41
CA TRP A 136 6.25 -10.81 4.99
C TRP A 136 5.23 -11.23 3.93
N ALA A 137 5.05 -10.44 2.85
CA ALA A 137 4.17 -10.82 1.75
C ALA A 137 4.67 -12.09 1.04
N ASN A 138 5.98 -12.31 0.97
CA ASN A 138 6.56 -13.52 0.38
C ASN A 138 6.41 -14.76 1.30
N ARG A 139 6.54 -14.57 2.62
CA ARG A 139 6.51 -15.67 3.60
C ARG A 139 5.09 -16.18 3.89
N PHE A 140 4.11 -15.29 3.89
CA PHE A 140 2.72 -15.61 4.26
C PHE A 140 1.72 -15.33 3.13
N GLY A 141 2.19 -14.89 1.97
CA GLY A 141 1.39 -14.81 0.75
C GLY A 141 1.04 -16.22 0.28
N ASP A 142 -0.17 -16.64 0.60
CA ASP A 142 -0.76 -17.93 0.23
C ASP A 142 -0.35 -18.39 -1.19
N LYS A 143 0.45 -19.47 -1.24
CA LYS A 143 0.95 -20.11 -2.46
C LYS A 143 -0.19 -20.89 -3.11
N GLY A 144 -1.04 -20.17 -3.84
CA GLY A 144 -1.97 -20.74 -4.80
C GLY A 144 -3.04 -21.64 -4.18
N LYS A 145 -4.28 -21.16 -4.18
CA LYS A 145 -5.38 -22.06 -4.52
C LYS A 145 -5.15 -22.50 -5.97
N VAL A 146 -4.46 -23.62 -6.15
CA VAL A 146 -4.62 -24.43 -7.36
C VAL A 146 -6.10 -24.77 -7.39
N ALA A 147 -6.81 -24.23 -8.37
CA ALA A 147 -8.20 -24.56 -8.60
C ALA A 147 -8.29 -26.09 -8.79
N ALA A 148 -9.09 -26.74 -7.95
CA ALA A 148 -9.57 -28.08 -8.18
C ALA A 148 -10.62 -28.08 -9.30
#